data_AF-A0AAE1W5W8-F1
#
_entry.id   AF-A0AAE1W5W8-F1
#
_cell.length_a   1.000
_cell.length_b   1.000
_cell.length_c   1.000
_cell.angle_alpha   90.00
_cell.angle_beta   90.00
_cell.angle_gamma   90.00
#
_symmetry.space_group_name_H-M   'P 1'
#
loop_
_entity.id
_entity.type
_entity.pdbx_description
1 polymer ?
#
loop_
_entity_poly.entity_id
_entity_poly.type
_entity_poly.pdbx_seq_one_letter_code
_entity_poly.pdbx_strand_id
1 'polypeptide(L)'
;MASLPLPLHTATPSSQSRPAFARPSYFITHAKRCNRLRVSCTDARNKKEASGDVETPLGKVDRRNMLLGLGGGLYSAANLISTPGASANPIKAPELDKCGVATNLNTGDKLDMNCCPPISENIVDYQLPPVFQMKVRPSAHRVSPEYIFKYNMAIERMKRLPKDDPRNFMQQANIHCAYCNGAYDQPGQGTLDLQVHNSWLFFPFHRWYLYFYERIMGRLIGDPTFALPFWNWDNPKGMTIPPMFLDPKSALYDSKRNQNNLKAVLDLGMTGNKDPLQVVSNNLTIMHTEMVRGNANVYDFMGKPYREGDKVDPGPGSAERGSHTAVHVFVGDPREPSGEDLGNFYSAGRDPLFYCHHANVDRMWTLWKYFLPSNKVPERTITEPDFLNTSFLFYDENAQLVRVMVKDCVDNLRMGYDFERIDLPWLDYRPPPQTAGLRVLIPKTRKGVADELLVIEDITVDTTKFLKFDVFVNDEDDNVEELDKAAYAGTYAQVPHKTNNKTATTSIRLKLKELYEDMDVADDDTVLVTLVPRHEGDGVTIGGIKIIENPTPAKPAKSSG
;
A
#
# COMPACT_ATOMS: atom_id res chain seq x y z
N MET A 1 -61.52 34.50 -12.17
CA MET A 1 -61.31 33.88 -10.84
C MET A 1 -59.95 33.20 -10.90
N ALA A 2 -58.97 33.37 -10.04
CA ALA A 2 -58.67 34.16 -8.84
C ALA A 2 -57.14 33.94 -8.70
N SER A 3 -56.27 34.94 -8.69
CA SER A 3 -55.76 35.65 -7.49
C SER A 3 -55.51 34.73 -6.29
N LEU A 4 -54.43 34.76 -5.52
CA LEU A 4 -53.13 35.44 -5.41
C LEU A 4 -52.47 34.79 -4.15
N PRO A 5 -51.14 34.82 -3.96
CA PRO A 5 -50.41 34.27 -2.81
C PRO A 5 -50.22 35.32 -1.69
N LEU A 6 -49.89 34.92 -0.45
CA LEU A 6 -49.30 35.74 0.65
C LEU A 6 -49.03 34.84 1.90
N PRO A 7 -48.20 35.23 2.91
CA PRO A 7 -46.90 35.88 2.81
C PRO A 7 -45.84 35.43 3.86
N LEU A 8 -44.59 35.86 3.62
CA LEU A 8 -43.52 36.03 4.62
C LEU A 8 -43.93 37.04 5.71
N HIS A 9 -43.52 36.78 6.96
CA HIS A 9 -43.30 37.85 7.95
C HIS A 9 -41.87 37.77 8.51
N THR A 10 -41.14 38.85 8.25
CA THR A 10 -39.92 39.31 8.91
C THR A 10 -40.22 39.89 10.29
N ALA A 11 -39.39 39.57 11.29
CA ALA A 11 -39.36 40.31 12.55
C ALA A 11 -37.91 40.41 13.09
N THR A 12 -37.43 41.64 13.22
CA THR A 12 -36.33 42.10 14.10
C THR A 12 -36.62 43.57 14.42
N PRO A 13 -36.00 44.20 15.45
CA PRO A 13 -35.52 43.68 16.74
C PRO A 13 -36.04 44.52 17.93
N SER A 14 -36.06 43.97 19.15
CA SER A 14 -36.19 44.77 20.38
C SER A 14 -34.93 44.63 21.22
N SER A 15 -34.30 45.77 21.52
CA SER A 15 -33.18 45.91 22.43
C SER A 15 -33.62 45.67 23.88
N GLN A 16 -32.75 45.05 24.69
CA GLN A 16 -32.50 45.46 26.07
C GLN A 16 -31.29 44.71 26.68
N SER A 17 -30.29 45.52 27.05
CA SER A 17 -29.35 45.44 28.17
C SER A 17 -28.76 44.08 28.62
N ARG A 18 -27.43 44.00 28.49
CA ARG A 18 -26.53 43.11 29.25
C ARG A 18 -26.67 43.32 30.77
N PRO A 19 -26.44 42.26 31.55
CA PRO A 19 -25.57 42.38 32.72
C PRO A 19 -24.33 41.48 32.57
N ALA A 20 -23.19 42.05 32.92
CA ALA A 20 -21.91 41.36 33.02
C ALA A 20 -21.92 40.43 34.24
N PHE A 21 -21.51 39.18 34.06
CA PHE A 21 -21.09 38.32 35.16
C PHE A 21 -19.76 37.65 34.85
N ALA A 22 -18.95 37.61 35.91
CA ALA A 22 -17.52 37.35 35.92
C ALA A 22 -17.16 35.91 35.57
N ARG A 23 -15.94 35.76 35.00
CA ARG A 23 -15.25 34.50 34.79
C ARG A 23 -15.10 33.72 36.11
N PRO A 24 -15.47 32.42 36.17
CA PRO A 24 -14.95 31.55 37.21
C PRO A 24 -13.56 31.04 36.81
N SER A 25 -12.57 31.48 37.57
CA SER A 25 -11.24 30.87 37.64
C SER A 25 -11.34 29.47 38.25
N TYR A 26 -11.22 28.44 37.43
CA TYR A 26 -11.02 27.07 37.91
C TYR A 26 -9.53 26.78 38.02
N PHE A 27 -9.03 26.78 39.26
CA PHE A 27 -7.83 26.04 39.62
C PHE A 27 -8.11 24.55 39.46
N ILE A 28 -7.46 23.90 38.50
CA ILE A 28 -7.41 22.43 38.41
C ILE A 28 -5.96 22.01 38.66
N THR A 29 -5.68 21.61 39.89
CA THR A 29 -4.55 20.75 40.22
C THR A 29 -4.94 19.32 39.91
N HIS A 30 -4.54 18.79 38.76
CA HIS A 30 -4.40 17.35 38.57
C HIS A 30 -3.14 17.04 37.77
N ALA A 31 -2.14 16.56 38.50
CA ALA A 31 -1.00 15.85 37.93
C ALA A 31 -1.52 14.60 37.20
N LYS A 32 -1.56 14.65 35.86
CA LYS A 32 -1.52 13.45 35.04
C LYS A 32 -0.07 13.17 34.66
N ARG A 33 0.45 12.11 35.25
CA ARG A 33 1.75 11.52 34.96
C ARG A 33 1.73 11.09 33.50
N CYS A 34 2.29 11.91 32.63
CA CYS A 34 2.51 11.57 31.23
C CYS A 34 3.68 10.57 31.21
N ASN A 35 3.40 9.30 30.91
CA ASN A 35 4.46 8.35 30.57
C ASN A 35 5.05 8.80 29.24
N ARG A 36 6.13 9.58 29.30
CA ARG A 36 6.95 9.94 28.15
C ARG A 36 7.53 8.65 27.55
N LEU A 37 6.98 8.21 26.42
CA LEU A 37 7.63 7.20 25.58
C LEU A 37 8.82 7.86 24.87
N ARG A 38 9.96 7.17 24.87
CA ARG A 38 11.24 7.70 24.39
C ARG A 38 11.50 7.13 22.99
N VAL A 39 11.17 7.90 21.96
CA VAL A 39 11.63 7.62 20.59
C VAL A 39 13.15 7.87 20.57
N SER A 40 13.93 6.83 20.29
CA SER A 40 15.39 6.91 20.25
C SER A 40 15.84 7.24 18.83
N CYS A 41 16.01 8.54 18.53
CA CYS A 41 16.84 8.95 17.40
C CYS A 41 18.31 8.77 17.81
N THR A 42 19.02 7.80 17.23
CA THR A 42 20.46 7.64 17.46
C THR A 42 21.22 8.65 16.61
N ASP A 43 21.63 9.76 17.21
CA ASP A 43 22.62 10.66 16.64
C ASP A 43 24.01 10.05 16.84
N ALA A 44 24.57 9.46 15.79
CA ALA A 44 25.90 8.89 15.80
C ALA A 44 26.96 10.01 15.74
N ARG A 45 27.13 10.75 16.85
CA ARG A 45 28.29 11.63 17.06
C ARG A 45 28.80 11.57 18.51
N ASN A 46 29.92 10.87 18.65
CA ASN A 46 30.97 11.00 19.68
C ASN A 46 30.55 11.15 21.15
N LYS A 47 30.65 10.05 21.90
CA LYS A 47 31.04 10.09 23.32
C LYS A 47 32.42 9.46 23.50
N LYS A 48 33.44 10.31 23.65
CA LYS A 48 34.68 9.96 24.34
C LYS A 48 34.50 10.35 25.81
N GLU A 49 34.70 9.38 26.69
CA GLU A 49 34.82 9.59 28.13
C GLU A 49 36.06 10.42 28.44
N ALA A 50 35.93 11.28 29.44
CA ALA A 50 36.98 12.12 29.98
C ALA A 50 37.65 11.41 31.16
N SER A 51 38.97 11.33 31.12
CA SER A 51 39.83 11.38 32.29
C SER A 51 41.12 12.11 31.89
N GLY A 52 41.34 13.31 32.44
CA GLY A 52 42.66 13.98 32.47
C GLY A 52 43.62 13.18 33.36
N ASP A 53 44.93 13.41 33.39
CA ASP A 53 45.80 14.43 32.82
C ASP A 53 47.16 13.75 32.56
N VAL A 54 47.96 14.27 31.63
CA VAL A 54 49.42 14.53 31.76
C VAL A 54 49.94 15.06 30.41
N GLU A 55 50.90 15.97 30.54
CA GLU A 55 51.38 17.02 29.63
C GLU A 55 51.94 16.61 28.25
N THR A 56 51.90 17.64 27.38
CA THR A 56 52.42 17.90 26.01
C THR A 56 53.87 17.45 25.68
N PRO A 57 54.47 17.71 24.48
CA PRO A 57 53.96 18.21 23.18
C PRO A 57 54.51 17.43 21.94
N LEU A 58 53.96 17.67 20.74
CA LEU A 58 54.70 18.23 19.57
C LEU A 58 53.95 17.98 18.23
N GLY A 59 53.86 19.04 17.41
CA GLY A 59 54.11 18.94 15.97
C GLY A 59 52.91 18.86 15.02
N LYS A 60 52.21 19.97 14.81
CA LYS A 60 51.41 20.23 13.61
C LYS A 60 52.32 20.47 12.40
N VAL A 61 51.97 19.92 11.23
CA VAL A 61 52.16 20.62 9.95
C VAL A 61 50.94 20.35 9.06
N ASP A 62 50.39 21.45 8.57
CA ASP A 62 49.29 21.55 7.60
C ASP A 62 49.88 21.91 6.22
N ARG A 63 49.31 21.40 5.12
CA ARG A 63 49.04 22.12 3.85
C ARG A 63 48.82 21.22 2.62
N ARG A 64 47.63 21.42 2.01
CA ARG A 64 47.31 21.72 0.59
C ARG A 64 47.69 20.77 -0.57
N ASN A 65 46.64 20.49 -1.37
CA ASN A 65 46.53 20.37 -2.83
C ASN A 65 47.38 19.33 -3.60
N MET A 66 46.73 18.44 -4.36
CA MET A 66 46.85 18.42 -5.83
C MET A 66 45.85 17.48 -6.51
N LEU A 67 45.49 17.88 -7.72
CA LEU A 67 44.56 17.33 -8.69
C LEU A 67 45.35 16.57 -9.78
N LEU A 68 44.67 15.66 -10.49
CA LEU A 68 44.97 15.09 -11.82
C LEU A 68 45.93 13.88 -11.91
N GLY A 69 45.50 12.87 -12.69
CA GLY A 69 46.43 11.97 -13.39
C GLY A 69 45.94 10.55 -13.64
N LEU A 70 45.42 10.30 -14.85
CA LEU A 70 45.17 9.00 -15.46
C LEU A 70 46.44 8.12 -15.54
N GLY A 71 46.32 6.79 -15.45
CA GLY A 71 47.35 5.88 -15.97
C GLY A 71 47.29 4.45 -15.41
N GLY A 72 46.96 3.48 -16.26
CA GLY A 72 46.72 2.07 -15.95
C GLY A 72 47.89 1.24 -15.38
N GLY A 73 47.57 0.00 -15.01
CA GLY A 73 48.53 -1.11 -15.01
C GLY A 73 48.52 -2.03 -13.79
N LEU A 74 47.71 -3.10 -13.90
CA LEU A 74 47.99 -4.50 -13.52
C LEU A 74 48.52 -4.91 -12.12
N TYR A 75 47.94 -6.03 -11.67
CA TYR A 75 48.33 -6.96 -10.60
C TYR A 75 48.01 -6.55 -9.16
N SER A 76 46.82 -6.96 -8.72
CA SER A 76 46.61 -7.47 -7.36
C SER A 76 45.45 -8.46 -7.39
N ALA A 77 45.80 -9.75 -7.42
CA ALA A 77 44.87 -10.81 -7.06
C ALA A 77 44.64 -10.71 -5.54
N ALA A 78 43.53 -10.12 -5.16
CA ALA A 78 43.06 -10.10 -3.78
C ALA A 78 41.60 -10.58 -3.77
N ASN A 79 41.35 -11.57 -2.93
CA ASN A 79 40.07 -12.22 -2.69
C ASN A 79 38.89 -11.25 -2.71
N LEU A 80 38.14 -11.27 -3.83
CA LEU A 80 36.78 -10.78 -3.86
C LEU A 80 35.94 -11.78 -3.08
N ILE A 81 35.67 -11.48 -1.81
CA ILE A 81 34.42 -11.92 -1.20
C ILE A 81 33.34 -11.22 -2.02
N SER A 82 32.79 -11.94 -2.98
CA SER A 82 31.63 -11.53 -3.74
C SER A 82 30.47 -11.40 -2.75
N THR A 83 30.22 -10.19 -2.26
CA THR A 83 28.84 -9.80 -1.97
C THR A 83 28.02 -10.14 -3.21
N PRO A 84 26.87 -10.85 -3.10
CA PRO A 84 26.03 -11.07 -4.26
C PRO A 84 25.62 -9.69 -4.78
N GLY A 85 26.20 -9.27 -5.89
CA GLY A 85 25.74 -8.08 -6.58
C GLY A 85 24.32 -8.36 -7.05
N ALA A 86 23.39 -7.46 -6.74
CA ALA A 86 22.06 -7.46 -7.32
C ALA A 86 22.19 -7.66 -8.84
N SER A 87 21.61 -8.73 -9.37
CA SER A 87 21.65 -9.01 -10.79
C SER A 87 20.64 -8.08 -11.49
N ALA A 88 21.03 -7.49 -12.62
CA ALA A 88 20.10 -6.74 -13.47
C ALA A 88 19.28 -7.71 -14.34
N ASN A 89 18.57 -8.64 -13.69
CA ASN A 89 17.77 -9.68 -14.33
C ASN A 89 16.33 -9.68 -13.77
N PRO A 90 15.32 -10.02 -14.58
CA PRO A 90 13.95 -10.16 -14.14
C PRO A 90 13.79 -11.33 -13.15
N ILE A 91 12.82 -11.20 -12.25
CA ILE A 91 12.36 -12.33 -11.44
C ILE A 91 11.75 -13.40 -12.35
N LYS A 92 12.20 -14.64 -12.17
CA LYS A 92 11.70 -15.80 -12.92
C LYS A 92 10.58 -16.49 -12.16
N ALA A 93 9.65 -17.10 -12.90
CA ALA A 93 8.60 -17.88 -12.27
C ALA A 93 9.20 -19.07 -11.48
N PRO A 94 8.58 -19.45 -10.35
CA PRO A 94 9.13 -20.45 -9.45
C PRO A 94 9.16 -21.86 -10.05
N GLU A 95 9.99 -22.72 -9.48
CA GLU A 95 10.03 -24.16 -9.78
C GLU A 95 9.04 -24.90 -8.87
N LEU A 96 7.91 -25.37 -9.41
CA LEU A 96 6.81 -25.92 -8.59
C LEU A 96 7.18 -27.21 -7.85
N ASP A 97 8.09 -28.00 -8.40
CA ASP A 97 8.65 -29.20 -7.77
C ASP A 97 9.54 -28.89 -6.56
N LYS A 98 10.01 -27.64 -6.45
CA LYS A 98 10.77 -27.12 -5.30
C LYS A 98 9.90 -26.33 -4.31
N CYS A 99 8.59 -26.34 -4.48
CA CYS A 99 7.69 -25.69 -3.54
C CYS A 99 7.84 -26.28 -2.13
N GLY A 100 8.10 -25.41 -1.16
CA GLY A 100 8.36 -25.74 0.23
C GLY A 100 7.20 -25.45 1.17
N VAL A 101 7.47 -25.64 2.46
CA VAL A 101 6.50 -25.35 3.53
C VAL A 101 6.45 -23.84 3.75
N ALA A 102 5.25 -23.26 3.59
CA ALA A 102 5.00 -21.86 3.86
C ALA A 102 5.17 -21.53 5.36
N THR A 103 5.51 -20.29 5.66
CA THR A 103 5.76 -19.81 7.03
C THR A 103 4.64 -18.91 7.51
N ASN A 104 4.23 -19.05 8.77
CA ASN A 104 3.35 -18.10 9.43
C ASN A 104 4.17 -16.84 9.68
N LEU A 105 3.79 -15.74 9.06
CA LEU A 105 4.60 -14.53 9.05
C LEU A 105 4.59 -13.85 10.42
N ASN A 106 3.56 -14.08 11.23
CA ASN A 106 3.45 -13.52 12.58
C ASN A 106 4.29 -14.24 13.62
N THR A 107 4.39 -15.57 13.55
CA THR A 107 5.13 -16.35 14.56
C THR A 107 6.52 -16.76 14.08
N GLY A 108 6.71 -16.83 12.77
CA GLY A 108 7.90 -17.42 12.13
C GLY A 108 7.87 -18.95 12.13
N ASP A 109 6.78 -19.57 12.59
CA ASP A 109 6.63 -21.04 12.57
C ASP A 109 6.22 -21.53 11.20
N LYS A 110 6.52 -22.80 10.91
CA LYS A 110 6.00 -23.46 9.71
C LYS A 110 4.48 -23.56 9.81
N LEU A 111 3.78 -23.26 8.72
CA LEU A 111 2.34 -23.45 8.65
C LEU A 111 2.00 -24.95 8.61
N ASP A 112 0.97 -25.35 9.35
CA ASP A 112 0.39 -26.70 9.30
C ASP A 112 -0.59 -26.84 8.12
N MET A 113 -0.17 -26.38 6.94
CA MET A 113 -0.91 -26.48 5.69
C MET A 113 0.05 -26.51 4.51
N ASN A 114 -0.32 -27.25 3.47
CA ASN A 114 0.43 -27.29 2.23
C ASN A 114 -0.16 -26.26 1.25
N CYS A 115 0.62 -25.22 0.94
CA CYS A 115 0.25 -24.21 -0.06
C CYS A 115 0.71 -24.57 -1.48
N CYS A 116 1.44 -25.68 -1.64
CA CYS A 116 1.99 -26.04 -2.93
C CYS A 116 0.89 -26.49 -3.89
N PRO A 117 0.90 -25.97 -5.13
CA PRO A 117 -0.06 -26.37 -6.14
C PRO A 117 0.20 -27.81 -6.59
N PRO A 118 -0.75 -28.43 -7.32
CA PRO A 118 -0.49 -29.69 -7.99
C PRO A 118 0.68 -29.49 -8.97
N ILE A 119 1.59 -30.46 -9.03
CA ILE A 119 2.74 -30.40 -9.92
C ILE A 119 2.29 -30.80 -11.33
N SER A 120 2.74 -30.05 -12.34
CA SER A 120 2.60 -30.39 -13.75
C SER A 120 3.92 -30.14 -14.47
N GLU A 121 4.37 -31.11 -15.26
CA GLU A 121 5.58 -30.98 -16.08
C GLU A 121 5.32 -30.21 -17.39
N ASN A 122 4.04 -30.11 -17.79
CA ASN A 122 3.66 -29.40 -19.01
C ASN A 122 3.36 -27.93 -18.69
N ILE A 123 4.35 -27.06 -18.86
CA ILE A 123 4.21 -25.60 -18.76
C ILE A 123 4.10 -25.01 -20.18
N VAL A 124 3.06 -24.23 -20.43
CA VAL A 124 2.85 -23.54 -21.71
C VAL A 124 3.00 -22.03 -21.53
N ASP A 125 3.70 -21.35 -22.42
CA ASP A 125 3.74 -19.89 -22.42
C ASP A 125 2.36 -19.33 -22.84
N TYR A 126 1.77 -18.53 -21.96
CA TYR A 126 0.42 -18.03 -22.16
C TYR A 126 0.36 -17.00 -23.27
N GLN A 127 -0.64 -17.13 -24.13
CA GLN A 127 -0.98 -16.11 -25.12
C GLN A 127 -2.36 -15.56 -24.79
N LEU A 128 -2.47 -14.24 -24.72
CA LEU A 128 -3.76 -13.59 -24.52
C LEU A 128 -4.71 -13.98 -25.65
N PRO A 129 -5.92 -14.49 -25.33
CA PRO A 129 -6.91 -14.76 -26.35
C PRO A 129 -7.39 -13.44 -26.99
N PRO A 130 -7.82 -13.47 -28.25
CA PRO A 130 -8.45 -12.31 -28.86
C PRO A 130 -9.68 -11.86 -28.07
N VAL A 131 -9.83 -10.54 -27.91
CA VAL A 131 -10.94 -9.94 -27.18
C VAL A 131 -12.13 -9.75 -28.13
N PHE A 132 -13.11 -10.64 -28.04
CA PHE A 132 -14.37 -10.51 -28.80
C PHE A 132 -15.48 -9.80 -28.02
N GLN A 133 -15.43 -9.89 -26.69
CA GLN A 133 -16.39 -9.27 -25.80
C GLN A 133 -15.66 -8.73 -24.57
N MET A 134 -15.80 -7.43 -24.34
CA MET A 134 -15.22 -6.79 -23.16
C MET A 134 -16.05 -7.13 -21.93
N LYS A 135 -15.43 -7.74 -20.93
CA LYS A 135 -16.05 -7.92 -19.62
C LYS A 135 -16.03 -6.60 -18.86
N VAL A 136 -17.11 -6.29 -18.15
CA VAL A 136 -17.17 -5.11 -17.28
C VAL A 136 -17.37 -5.59 -15.85
N ARG A 137 -16.34 -5.46 -15.03
CA ARG A 137 -16.39 -5.75 -13.60
C ARG A 137 -17.32 -4.74 -12.91
N PRO A 138 -18.43 -5.16 -12.32
CA PRO A 138 -19.40 -4.25 -11.70
C PRO A 138 -19.02 -3.88 -10.27
N SER A 139 -19.57 -2.79 -9.76
CA SER A 139 -19.40 -2.45 -8.35
C SER A 139 -20.24 -3.34 -7.45
N ALA A 140 -19.61 -3.94 -6.45
CA ALA A 140 -20.19 -4.96 -5.60
C ALA A 140 -21.48 -4.54 -4.87
N HIS A 141 -21.66 -3.26 -4.55
CA HIS A 141 -22.86 -2.76 -3.86
C HIS A 141 -24.04 -2.45 -4.81
N ARG A 142 -23.83 -2.56 -6.13
CA ARG A 142 -24.80 -2.19 -7.19
C ARG A 142 -25.24 -3.37 -8.04
N VAL A 143 -24.72 -4.57 -7.78
CA VAL A 143 -25.02 -5.78 -8.56
C VAL A 143 -26.47 -6.23 -8.36
N SER A 144 -27.04 -6.85 -9.39
CA SER A 144 -28.41 -7.37 -9.34
C SER A 144 -28.49 -8.71 -8.59
N PRO A 145 -29.69 -9.13 -8.13
CA PRO A 145 -29.88 -10.46 -7.55
C PRO A 145 -29.44 -11.61 -8.46
N GLU A 146 -29.64 -11.50 -9.78
CA GLU A 146 -29.20 -12.50 -10.77
C GLU A 146 -27.68 -12.61 -10.81
N TYR A 147 -26.99 -11.47 -10.69
CA TYR A 147 -25.53 -11.44 -10.59
C TYR A 147 -25.06 -12.15 -9.30
N ILE A 148 -25.68 -11.85 -8.17
CA ILE A 148 -25.36 -12.48 -6.88
C ILE A 148 -25.55 -14.00 -6.96
N PHE A 149 -26.63 -14.45 -7.59
CA PHE A 149 -26.91 -15.86 -7.81
C PHE A 149 -25.80 -16.55 -8.62
N LYS A 150 -25.39 -15.98 -9.77
CA LYS A 150 -24.33 -16.58 -10.59
C LYS A 150 -22.96 -16.57 -9.90
N TYR A 151 -22.65 -15.54 -9.11
CA TYR A 151 -21.40 -15.47 -8.37
C TYR A 151 -21.36 -16.52 -7.25
N ASN A 152 -22.46 -16.69 -6.51
CA ASN A 152 -22.63 -17.79 -5.55
C ASN A 152 -22.44 -19.15 -6.22
N MET A 153 -23.15 -19.39 -7.34
CA MET A 153 -23.05 -20.64 -8.09
C MET A 153 -21.61 -20.93 -8.54
N ALA A 154 -20.86 -19.92 -8.97
CA ALA A 154 -19.47 -20.09 -9.37
C ALA A 154 -18.56 -20.47 -8.19
N ILE A 155 -18.69 -19.82 -7.03
CA ILE A 155 -17.95 -20.21 -5.82
C ILE A 155 -18.34 -21.61 -5.34
N GLU A 156 -19.64 -21.94 -5.33
CA GLU A 156 -20.08 -23.30 -4.97
C GLU A 156 -19.47 -24.36 -5.87
N ARG A 157 -19.46 -24.15 -7.19
CA ARG A 157 -18.86 -25.09 -8.13
C ARG A 157 -17.35 -25.18 -7.94
N MET A 158 -16.67 -24.06 -7.68
CA MET A 158 -15.25 -24.01 -7.38
C MET A 158 -14.90 -24.79 -6.10
N LYS A 159 -15.74 -24.67 -5.05
CA LYS A 159 -15.60 -25.43 -3.78
C LYS A 159 -15.90 -26.93 -3.94
N ARG A 160 -16.75 -27.32 -4.89
CA ARG A 160 -17.14 -28.73 -5.17
C ARG A 160 -16.14 -29.49 -6.04
N LEU A 161 -15.18 -28.83 -6.68
CA LEU A 161 -14.14 -29.51 -7.44
C LEU A 161 -13.33 -30.47 -6.55
N PRO A 162 -12.69 -31.51 -7.11
CA PRO A 162 -11.72 -32.32 -6.37
C PRO A 162 -10.65 -31.45 -5.70
N LYS A 163 -10.18 -31.85 -4.52
CA LYS A 163 -9.23 -31.03 -3.73
C LYS A 163 -7.88 -30.83 -4.44
N ASP A 164 -7.51 -31.77 -5.30
CA ASP A 164 -6.32 -31.77 -6.13
C ASP A 164 -6.51 -31.08 -7.49
N ASP A 165 -7.74 -30.72 -7.87
CA ASP A 165 -7.97 -29.88 -9.05
C ASP A 165 -7.40 -28.48 -8.78
N PRO A 166 -6.46 -27.96 -9.59
CA PRO A 166 -5.83 -26.66 -9.34
C PRO A 166 -6.82 -25.48 -9.38
N ARG A 167 -8.02 -25.69 -9.95
CA ARG A 167 -9.11 -24.71 -10.00
C ARG A 167 -10.00 -24.75 -8.76
N ASN A 168 -9.82 -25.73 -7.86
CA ASN A 168 -10.54 -25.81 -6.60
C ASN A 168 -10.34 -24.54 -5.78
N PHE A 169 -11.37 -24.13 -5.04
CA PHE A 169 -11.37 -22.89 -4.26
C PHE A 169 -10.17 -22.80 -3.30
N MET A 170 -9.82 -23.89 -2.62
CA MET A 170 -8.67 -23.91 -1.72
C MET A 170 -7.34 -23.92 -2.46
N GLN A 171 -7.28 -24.52 -3.66
CA GLN A 171 -6.08 -24.45 -4.50
C GLN A 171 -5.85 -23.04 -5.03
N GLN A 172 -6.92 -22.31 -5.38
CA GLN A 172 -6.85 -20.89 -5.68
C GLN A 172 -6.34 -20.10 -4.48
N ALA A 173 -6.92 -20.27 -3.28
CA ALA A 173 -6.45 -19.63 -2.06
C ALA A 173 -4.96 -19.90 -1.76
N ASN A 174 -4.51 -21.13 -2.01
CA ASN A 174 -3.13 -21.57 -1.80
C ASN A 174 -2.12 -20.87 -2.73
N ILE A 175 -2.55 -20.38 -3.92
CA ILE A 175 -1.67 -19.58 -4.80
C ILE A 175 -1.17 -18.36 -4.04
N HIS A 176 -2.07 -17.62 -3.38
CA HIS A 176 -1.68 -16.44 -2.61
C HIS A 176 -0.74 -16.81 -1.46
N CYS A 177 -1.04 -17.87 -0.72
CA CYS A 177 -0.12 -18.36 0.31
C CYS A 177 1.28 -18.68 -0.26
N ALA A 178 1.37 -19.42 -1.36
CA ALA A 178 2.65 -19.89 -1.87
C ALA A 178 3.58 -18.74 -2.32
N TYR A 179 3.02 -17.74 -3.00
CA TYR A 179 3.77 -16.57 -3.47
C TYR A 179 4.07 -15.53 -2.39
N CYS A 180 3.37 -15.57 -1.25
CA CYS A 180 3.45 -14.51 -0.24
C CYS A 180 4.05 -14.97 1.10
N ASN A 181 4.10 -16.27 1.35
CA ASN A 181 4.54 -16.85 2.63
C ASN A 181 5.82 -17.68 2.51
N GLY A 182 6.62 -17.43 1.47
CA GLY A 182 7.94 -18.04 1.27
C GLY A 182 7.88 -19.55 1.09
N ALA A 183 6.90 -20.02 0.29
CA ALA A 183 6.89 -21.40 -0.18
C ALA A 183 7.74 -21.57 -1.45
N TYR A 184 8.06 -20.47 -2.16
CA TYR A 184 8.90 -20.48 -3.34
C TYR A 184 10.21 -19.74 -3.10
N ASP A 185 11.29 -20.34 -3.58
CA ASP A 185 12.59 -19.68 -3.73
C ASP A 185 12.73 -19.06 -5.12
N GLN A 186 13.59 -18.05 -5.25
CA GLN A 186 14.04 -17.55 -6.54
C GLN A 186 14.91 -18.59 -7.25
N PRO A 187 14.57 -19.02 -8.48
CA PRO A 187 15.32 -20.05 -9.20
C PRO A 187 16.81 -19.70 -9.33
N GLY A 188 17.67 -20.63 -8.91
CA GLY A 188 19.13 -20.47 -8.99
C GLY A 188 19.76 -19.60 -7.89
N GLN A 189 18.98 -19.04 -6.96
CA GLN A 189 19.48 -18.17 -5.88
C GLN A 189 19.57 -18.86 -4.51
N GLY A 190 19.45 -20.19 -4.47
CA GLY A 190 19.49 -20.97 -3.22
C GLY A 190 18.17 -20.84 -2.45
N THR A 191 18.25 -20.46 -1.17
CA THR A 191 17.10 -20.33 -0.25
C THR A 191 16.57 -18.91 -0.16
N LEU A 192 16.77 -18.12 -1.22
CA LEU A 192 16.30 -16.74 -1.26
C LEU A 192 14.83 -16.76 -1.68
N ASP A 193 13.95 -16.43 -0.74
CA ASP A 193 12.51 -16.41 -0.98
C ASP A 193 12.12 -15.50 -2.16
N LEU A 194 11.09 -15.92 -2.88
CA LEU A 194 10.32 -15.10 -3.80
C LEU A 194 9.19 -14.39 -3.03
N GLN A 195 9.06 -13.08 -3.20
CA GLN A 195 7.97 -12.29 -2.62
C GLN A 195 7.37 -11.34 -3.66
N VAL A 196 6.06 -11.39 -3.84
CA VAL A 196 5.33 -10.53 -4.79
C VAL A 196 4.81 -9.24 -4.14
N HIS A 197 4.69 -9.21 -2.81
CA HIS A 197 4.39 -8.02 -2.04
C HIS A 197 5.62 -7.11 -1.84
N ASN A 198 5.36 -5.91 -1.34
CA ASN A 198 6.34 -4.87 -1.01
C ASN A 198 7.32 -4.56 -2.14
N SER A 199 6.82 -4.60 -3.38
CA SER A 199 7.61 -4.38 -4.59
C SER A 199 6.73 -3.98 -5.76
N TRP A 200 7.36 -3.59 -6.88
CA TRP A 200 6.67 -3.33 -8.14
C TRP A 200 5.86 -4.53 -8.69
N LEU A 201 6.04 -5.75 -8.16
CA LEU A 201 5.34 -6.95 -8.62
C LEU A 201 3.92 -7.08 -8.05
N PHE A 202 3.57 -6.28 -7.04
CA PHE A 202 2.29 -6.30 -6.35
C PHE A 202 1.11 -6.26 -7.34
N PHE A 203 1.03 -5.22 -8.16
CA PHE A 203 -0.05 -5.05 -9.11
C PHE A 203 -0.11 -6.12 -10.22
N PRO A 204 0.98 -6.38 -10.99
CA PRO A 204 0.89 -7.34 -12.10
C PRO A 204 0.65 -8.77 -11.65
N PHE A 205 1.16 -9.19 -10.49
CA PHE A 205 0.86 -10.51 -9.93
C PHE A 205 -0.64 -10.66 -9.62
N HIS A 206 -1.21 -9.74 -8.84
CA HIS A 206 -2.63 -9.80 -8.45
C HIS A 206 -3.56 -9.64 -9.67
N ARG A 207 -3.19 -8.86 -10.68
CA ARG A 207 -3.91 -8.77 -11.96
C ARG A 207 -3.99 -10.12 -12.66
N TRP A 208 -2.87 -10.82 -12.80
CA TRP A 208 -2.86 -12.18 -13.39
C TRP A 208 -3.63 -13.19 -12.56
N TYR A 209 -3.51 -13.09 -11.23
CA TYR A 209 -4.23 -13.96 -10.33
C TYR A 209 -5.76 -13.82 -10.49
N LEU A 210 -6.27 -12.59 -10.47
CA LEU A 210 -7.69 -12.31 -10.69
C LEU A 210 -8.14 -12.67 -12.11
N TYR A 211 -7.28 -12.50 -13.11
CA TYR A 211 -7.58 -12.85 -14.50
C TYR A 211 -7.93 -14.33 -14.64
N PHE A 212 -7.08 -15.23 -14.14
CA PHE A 212 -7.38 -16.66 -14.21
C PHE A 212 -8.51 -17.06 -13.26
N TYR A 213 -8.58 -16.48 -12.06
CA TYR A 213 -9.68 -16.72 -11.13
C TYR A 213 -11.04 -16.42 -11.77
N GLU A 214 -11.20 -15.26 -12.41
CA GLU A 214 -12.42 -14.86 -13.12
C GLU A 214 -12.76 -15.81 -14.28
N ARG A 215 -11.76 -16.25 -15.04
CA ARG A 215 -11.95 -17.19 -16.17
C ARG A 215 -12.38 -18.57 -15.70
N ILE A 216 -11.77 -19.07 -14.63
CA ILE A 216 -12.16 -20.33 -13.98
C ILE A 216 -13.63 -20.25 -13.56
N MET A 217 -14.02 -19.16 -12.90
CA MET A 217 -15.41 -18.97 -12.48
C MET A 217 -16.38 -18.99 -13.66
N GLY A 218 -16.10 -18.21 -14.71
CA GLY A 218 -16.92 -18.19 -15.93
C GLY A 218 -17.03 -19.56 -16.60
N ARG A 219 -15.91 -20.31 -16.68
CA ARG A 219 -15.87 -21.67 -17.22
C ARG A 219 -16.74 -22.63 -16.41
N LEU A 220 -16.66 -22.57 -15.08
CA LEU A 220 -17.41 -23.47 -14.18
C LEU A 220 -18.92 -23.26 -14.26
N ILE A 221 -19.39 -22.05 -14.55
CA ILE A 221 -20.82 -21.76 -14.69
C ILE A 221 -21.32 -21.73 -16.15
N GLY A 222 -20.42 -21.85 -17.12
CA GLY A 222 -20.77 -21.74 -18.54
C GLY A 222 -21.15 -20.31 -18.95
N ASP A 223 -20.66 -19.29 -18.24
CA ASP A 223 -20.89 -17.88 -18.54
C ASP A 223 -19.57 -17.23 -18.97
N PRO A 224 -19.28 -17.13 -20.29
CA PRO A 224 -18.07 -16.47 -20.78
C PRO A 224 -18.05 -14.97 -20.48
N THR A 225 -19.20 -14.38 -20.11
CA THR A 225 -19.35 -12.95 -19.79
C THR A 225 -19.20 -12.66 -18.30
N PHE A 226 -18.98 -13.70 -17.46
CA PHE A 226 -18.76 -13.51 -16.04
C PHE A 226 -17.55 -12.59 -15.79
N ALA A 227 -17.80 -11.54 -15.02
CA ALA A 227 -16.82 -10.54 -14.61
C ALA A 227 -16.88 -10.42 -13.08
N LEU A 228 -15.74 -10.43 -12.41
CA LEU A 228 -15.65 -10.28 -10.95
C LEU A 228 -16.18 -8.93 -10.50
N PRO A 229 -16.85 -8.82 -9.34
CA PRO A 229 -17.23 -7.53 -8.81
C PRO A 229 -16.01 -6.88 -8.14
N PHE A 230 -16.01 -5.56 -8.03
CA PHE A 230 -15.02 -4.83 -7.23
C PHE A 230 -15.68 -4.19 -6.00
N TRP A 231 -15.04 -4.32 -4.84
CA TRP A 231 -15.46 -3.64 -3.63
C TRP A 231 -15.09 -2.16 -3.74
N ASN A 232 -16.07 -1.31 -4.04
CA ASN A 232 -15.88 0.12 -4.31
C ASN A 232 -15.71 0.95 -3.02
N TRP A 233 -14.70 0.60 -2.22
CA TRP A 233 -14.39 1.27 -0.96
C TRP A 233 -13.85 2.69 -1.13
N ASP A 234 -13.49 3.10 -2.35
CA ASP A 234 -13.13 4.48 -2.67
C ASP A 234 -14.34 5.40 -2.89
N ASN A 235 -15.58 4.86 -2.91
CA ASN A 235 -16.80 5.65 -2.98
C ASN A 235 -17.63 5.47 -1.69
N PRO A 236 -18.21 6.52 -1.09
CA PRO A 236 -18.97 6.42 0.16
C PRO A 236 -20.06 5.35 0.16
N LYS A 237 -20.73 5.10 -0.99
CA LYS A 237 -21.77 4.08 -1.11
C LYS A 237 -21.26 2.65 -1.08
N GLY A 238 -19.96 2.45 -1.29
CA GLY A 238 -19.29 1.14 -1.26
C GLY A 238 -18.31 0.96 -0.11
N MET A 239 -18.26 1.87 0.88
CA MET A 239 -17.32 1.79 2.01
C MET A 239 -17.68 0.73 3.07
N THR A 240 -18.84 0.08 3.00
CA THR A 240 -19.17 -1.05 3.86
C THR A 240 -18.94 -2.37 3.15
N ILE A 241 -18.77 -3.47 3.90
CA ILE A 241 -18.70 -4.81 3.31
C ILE A 241 -19.97 -5.04 2.47
N PRO A 242 -19.86 -5.40 1.17
CA PRO A 242 -21.02 -5.52 0.31
C PRO A 242 -22.01 -6.58 0.85
N PRO A 243 -23.32 -6.30 0.91
CA PRO A 243 -24.29 -7.17 1.58
C PRO A 243 -24.30 -8.63 1.10
N MET A 244 -23.96 -8.91 -0.16
CA MET A 244 -23.90 -10.27 -0.71
C MET A 244 -22.88 -11.19 -0.01
N PHE A 245 -21.90 -10.62 0.69
CA PHE A 245 -20.92 -11.36 1.47
C PHE A 245 -21.39 -11.62 2.92
N LEU A 246 -22.45 -10.96 3.40
CA LEU A 246 -22.85 -11.00 4.82
C LEU A 246 -23.84 -12.12 5.16
N ASP A 247 -24.52 -12.71 4.17
CA ASP A 247 -25.50 -13.78 4.39
C ASP A 247 -24.79 -15.12 4.72
N PRO A 248 -24.95 -15.69 5.92
CA PRO A 248 -24.31 -16.97 6.29
C PRO A 248 -24.69 -18.17 5.41
N LYS A 249 -25.76 -18.06 4.61
CA LYS A 249 -26.17 -19.10 3.64
C LYS A 249 -25.51 -18.94 2.28
N SER A 250 -24.88 -17.80 2.02
CA SER A 250 -24.18 -17.48 0.78
C SER A 250 -22.88 -18.27 0.70
N ALA A 251 -22.54 -18.77 -0.49
CA ALA A 251 -21.22 -19.35 -0.75
C ALA A 251 -20.09 -18.30 -0.67
N LEU A 252 -20.45 -17.02 -0.75
CA LEU A 252 -19.56 -15.86 -0.60
C LEU A 252 -19.25 -15.52 0.87
N TYR A 253 -19.96 -16.15 1.81
CA TYR A 253 -19.78 -15.88 3.23
C TYR A 253 -18.49 -16.49 3.78
N ASP A 254 -17.94 -15.79 4.76
CA ASP A 254 -16.86 -16.27 5.61
C ASP A 254 -17.19 -15.91 7.07
N SER A 255 -17.07 -16.89 7.96
CA SER A 255 -17.27 -16.72 9.40
C SER A 255 -16.07 -16.04 10.09
N LYS A 256 -14.89 -16.13 9.49
CA LYS A 256 -13.62 -15.59 10.00
C LYS A 256 -13.42 -14.15 9.51
N ARG A 257 -14.38 -13.31 9.88
CA ARG A 257 -14.32 -11.86 9.70
C ARG A 257 -14.50 -11.17 11.04
N ASN A 258 -13.98 -9.96 11.16
CA ASN A 258 -14.18 -9.13 12.34
C ASN A 258 -15.67 -8.81 12.53
N GLN A 259 -16.28 -9.41 13.56
CA GLN A 259 -17.72 -9.30 13.81
C GLN A 259 -18.15 -7.85 14.12
N ASN A 260 -17.26 -7.03 14.67
CA ASN A 260 -17.56 -5.62 14.99
C ASN A 260 -17.61 -4.75 13.72
N ASN A 261 -16.99 -5.20 12.63
CA ASN A 261 -16.82 -4.40 11.41
C ASN A 261 -17.78 -4.77 10.28
N LEU A 262 -18.61 -5.81 10.45
CA LEU A 262 -19.50 -6.33 9.39
C LEU A 262 -20.46 -5.29 8.78
N LYS A 263 -20.82 -4.25 9.55
CA LYS A 263 -21.70 -3.16 9.10
C LYS A 263 -21.07 -1.77 9.26
N ALA A 264 -19.82 -1.71 9.72
CA ALA A 264 -19.14 -0.45 9.93
C ALA A 264 -18.67 0.13 8.59
N VAL A 265 -18.52 1.46 8.53
CA VAL A 265 -17.77 2.10 7.46
C VAL A 265 -16.31 1.69 7.60
N LEU A 266 -15.72 1.19 6.51
CA LEU A 266 -14.32 0.84 6.43
C LEU A 266 -13.47 2.05 6.80
N ASP A 267 -12.57 1.90 7.77
CA ASP A 267 -11.61 2.94 8.14
C ASP A 267 -10.30 2.69 7.40
N LEU A 268 -10.16 3.27 6.20
CA LEU A 268 -8.92 3.16 5.41
C LEU A 268 -7.73 3.76 6.16
N GLY A 269 -8.00 4.70 7.07
CA GLY A 269 -6.98 5.37 7.87
C GLY A 269 -6.56 4.58 9.08
N MET A 270 -7.27 3.49 9.44
CA MET A 270 -7.08 2.76 10.69
C MET A 270 -6.87 3.70 11.89
N THR A 271 -7.64 4.79 11.91
CA THR A 271 -7.59 5.84 12.92
C THR A 271 -8.20 5.39 14.23
N GLY A 272 -9.11 4.41 14.16
CA GLY A 272 -9.92 3.99 15.30
C GLY A 272 -11.17 4.85 15.51
N ASN A 273 -11.33 5.91 14.70
CA ASN A 273 -12.44 6.85 14.78
C ASN A 273 -13.79 6.11 14.64
N LYS A 274 -14.77 6.52 15.46
CA LYS A 274 -16.08 5.88 15.53
C LYS A 274 -17.19 6.68 14.85
N ASP A 275 -16.94 7.93 14.47
CA ASP A 275 -17.90 8.73 13.71
C ASP A 275 -17.84 8.34 12.22
N PRO A 276 -18.91 7.73 11.66
CA PRO A 276 -18.93 7.33 10.26
C PRO A 276 -18.71 8.48 9.28
N LEU A 277 -19.16 9.71 9.60
CA LEU A 277 -18.98 10.86 8.72
C LEU A 277 -17.50 11.27 8.66
N GLN A 278 -16.85 11.30 9.81
CA GLN A 278 -15.42 11.59 9.90
C GLN A 278 -14.58 10.50 9.21
N VAL A 279 -14.95 9.22 9.38
CA VAL A 279 -14.29 8.11 8.68
C VAL A 279 -14.42 8.24 7.16
N VAL A 280 -15.59 8.64 6.65
CA VAL A 280 -15.77 8.90 5.20
C VAL A 280 -14.85 10.03 4.74
N SER A 281 -14.76 11.13 5.49
CA SER A 281 -13.87 12.26 5.18
C SER A 281 -12.40 11.84 5.14
N ASN A 282 -11.98 11.08 6.17
CA ASN A 282 -10.64 10.49 6.25
C ASN A 282 -10.35 9.59 5.05
N ASN A 283 -11.28 8.71 4.68
CA ASN A 283 -11.13 7.82 3.54
C ASN A 283 -10.94 8.56 2.22
N LEU A 284 -11.72 9.61 1.96
CA LEU A 284 -11.57 10.42 0.75
C LEU A 284 -10.20 11.12 0.71
N THR A 285 -9.73 11.58 1.86
CA THR A 285 -8.39 12.18 2.01
C THR A 285 -7.28 11.18 1.73
N ILE A 286 -7.43 9.96 2.24
CA ILE A 286 -6.48 8.87 2.00
C ILE A 286 -6.44 8.52 0.52
N MET A 287 -7.60 8.36 -0.12
CA MET A 287 -7.67 8.08 -1.56
C MET A 287 -7.00 9.18 -2.40
N HIS A 288 -7.29 10.45 -2.10
CA HIS A 288 -6.64 11.57 -2.78
C HIS A 288 -5.12 11.54 -2.57
N THR A 289 -4.68 11.26 -1.33
CA THR A 289 -3.26 11.22 -0.98
C THR A 289 -2.54 10.06 -1.67
N GLU A 290 -3.09 8.86 -1.64
CA GLU A 290 -2.49 7.66 -2.24
C GLU A 290 -2.48 7.70 -3.77
N MET A 291 -3.53 8.22 -4.40
CA MET A 291 -3.69 8.17 -5.86
C MET A 291 -3.11 9.40 -6.56
N VAL A 292 -3.13 10.57 -5.92
CA VAL A 292 -2.81 11.86 -6.53
C VAL A 292 -1.62 12.52 -5.85
N ARG A 293 -1.80 12.96 -4.61
CA ARG A 293 -0.89 13.91 -3.95
C ARG A 293 0.46 13.30 -3.56
N GLY A 294 0.49 12.06 -3.09
CA GLY A 294 1.65 11.45 -2.44
C GLY A 294 2.74 10.88 -3.37
N ASN A 295 2.54 10.84 -4.68
CA ASN A 295 3.43 10.14 -5.61
C ASN A 295 4.31 11.10 -6.43
N ALA A 296 5.63 10.95 -6.32
CA ALA A 296 6.57 11.73 -7.14
C ALA A 296 6.93 11.04 -8.46
N ASN A 297 6.86 9.71 -8.51
CA ASN A 297 7.14 8.88 -9.67
C ASN A 297 6.33 7.58 -9.61
N VAL A 298 6.38 6.78 -10.69
CA VAL A 298 5.68 5.50 -10.80
C VAL A 298 5.98 4.53 -9.67
N TYR A 299 7.22 4.47 -9.16
CA TYR A 299 7.61 3.54 -8.09
C TYR A 299 7.02 3.92 -6.72
N ASP A 300 6.69 5.19 -6.50
CA ASP A 300 6.01 5.58 -5.26
C ASP A 300 4.56 5.04 -5.23
N PHE A 301 3.95 4.83 -6.40
CA PHE A 301 2.64 4.21 -6.57
C PHE A 301 2.70 2.68 -6.69
N MET A 302 3.55 2.17 -7.57
CA MET A 302 3.65 0.74 -7.92
C MET A 302 4.47 -0.08 -6.92
N GLY A 303 5.43 0.52 -6.22
CA GLY A 303 6.43 -0.18 -5.40
C GLY A 303 7.84 -0.11 -5.98
N LYS A 304 8.83 -0.44 -5.15
CA LYS A 304 10.25 -0.40 -5.51
C LYS A 304 10.65 -1.54 -6.44
N PRO A 305 11.69 -1.35 -7.28
CA PRO A 305 12.23 -2.41 -8.11
C PRO A 305 12.64 -3.65 -7.31
N TYR A 306 12.33 -4.82 -7.87
CA TYR A 306 12.66 -6.14 -7.32
C TYR A 306 13.12 -7.07 -8.45
N ARG A 307 14.36 -7.55 -8.35
CA ARG A 307 15.09 -8.29 -9.38
C ARG A 307 15.62 -9.61 -8.84
N GLU A 308 16.06 -10.48 -9.74
CA GLU A 308 16.73 -11.72 -9.38
C GLU A 308 17.94 -11.45 -8.46
N GLY A 309 17.98 -12.13 -7.32
CA GLY A 309 19.03 -11.99 -6.31
C GLY A 309 18.77 -10.86 -5.31
N ASP A 310 17.77 -10.01 -5.52
CA ASP A 310 17.37 -9.01 -4.53
C ASP A 310 16.76 -9.69 -3.31
N LYS A 311 17.04 -9.11 -2.14
CA LYS A 311 16.30 -9.46 -0.91
C LYS A 311 14.83 -9.08 -1.08
N VAL A 312 13.97 -9.86 -0.45
CA VAL A 312 12.54 -9.57 -0.32
C VAL A 312 12.31 -8.20 0.33
N ASP A 313 11.15 -7.62 0.04
CA ASP A 313 10.65 -6.35 0.61
C ASP A 313 11.48 -5.09 0.29
N PRO A 314 11.80 -4.81 -0.98
CA PRO A 314 12.52 -3.58 -1.35
C PRO A 314 11.72 -2.30 -1.02
N GLY A 315 10.39 -2.35 -1.02
CA GLY A 315 9.53 -1.30 -0.49
C GLY A 315 8.17 -1.20 -1.20
N PRO A 316 7.06 -1.16 -0.46
CA PRO A 316 5.72 -1.10 -1.04
C PRO A 316 5.40 0.26 -1.66
N GLY A 317 4.53 0.22 -2.68
CA GLY A 317 3.91 1.42 -3.25
C GLY A 317 2.82 2.01 -2.35
N SER A 318 2.36 3.23 -2.63
CA SER A 318 1.31 3.91 -1.87
C SER A 318 0.01 3.11 -1.85
N ALA A 319 -0.37 2.51 -2.97
CA ALA A 319 -1.57 1.69 -3.08
C ALA A 319 -1.52 0.36 -2.29
N GLU A 320 -0.32 -0.14 -1.97
CA GLU A 320 -0.13 -1.38 -1.20
C GLU A 320 -0.06 -1.11 0.31
N ARG A 321 0.70 -0.07 0.71
CA ARG A 321 0.98 0.27 2.12
C ARG A 321 -0.11 1.11 2.81
N GLY A 322 -1.21 1.35 2.11
CA GLY A 322 -2.28 2.24 2.56
C GLY A 322 -3.62 1.52 2.58
N SER A 323 -4.55 1.96 1.75
CA SER A 323 -5.91 1.43 1.64
C SER A 323 -6.00 -0.09 1.47
N HIS A 324 -5.13 -0.71 0.66
CA HIS A 324 -5.04 -2.18 0.54
C HIS A 324 -4.85 -2.86 1.91
N THR A 325 -3.79 -2.46 2.62
CA THR A 325 -3.45 -2.99 3.95
C THR A 325 -4.58 -2.75 4.95
N ALA A 326 -5.18 -1.56 4.92
CA ALA A 326 -6.28 -1.20 5.81
C ALA A 326 -7.51 -2.10 5.65
N VAL A 327 -7.87 -2.48 4.41
CA VAL A 327 -8.99 -3.38 4.16
C VAL A 327 -8.71 -4.78 4.70
N HIS A 328 -7.51 -5.31 4.48
CA HIS A 328 -7.09 -6.61 5.03
C HIS A 328 -7.24 -6.66 6.55
N VAL A 329 -6.72 -5.64 7.25
CA VAL A 329 -6.80 -5.52 8.72
C VAL A 329 -8.23 -5.30 9.21
N PHE A 330 -9.01 -4.47 8.50
CA PHE A 330 -10.39 -4.17 8.88
C PHE A 330 -11.29 -5.42 8.84
N VAL A 331 -11.08 -6.30 7.86
CA VAL A 331 -11.90 -7.50 7.69
C VAL A 331 -11.39 -8.68 8.50
N GLY A 332 -10.07 -8.85 8.64
CA GLY A 332 -9.45 -9.97 9.36
C GLY A 332 -9.99 -10.15 10.78
N ASP A 333 -10.22 -11.39 11.20
CA ASP A 333 -10.88 -11.67 12.48
C ASP A 333 -9.89 -11.59 13.65
N PRO A 334 -10.05 -10.65 14.59
CA PRO A 334 -9.17 -10.56 15.75
C PRO A 334 -9.35 -11.73 16.73
N ARG A 335 -10.34 -12.60 16.52
CA ARG A 335 -10.52 -13.85 17.30
C ARG A 335 -9.59 -14.97 16.84
N GLU A 336 -9.03 -14.86 15.63
CA GLU A 336 -8.13 -15.85 15.05
C GLU A 336 -6.66 -15.47 15.35
N PRO A 337 -5.75 -16.44 15.53
CA PRO A 337 -4.40 -16.18 16.03
C PRO A 337 -3.56 -15.21 15.19
N SER A 338 -3.78 -15.17 13.87
CA SER A 338 -3.02 -14.34 12.93
C SER A 338 -3.92 -13.36 12.16
N GLY A 339 -5.16 -13.15 12.62
CA GLY A 339 -6.14 -12.30 11.95
C GLY A 339 -6.87 -12.96 10.78
N GLU A 340 -6.92 -14.29 10.73
CA GLU A 340 -7.56 -15.01 9.63
C GLU A 340 -9.03 -14.59 9.39
N ASP A 341 -9.56 -14.69 8.16
CA ASP A 341 -8.83 -15.05 6.94
C ASP A 341 -8.17 -13.82 6.28
N LEU A 342 -8.88 -12.69 6.08
CA LEU A 342 -8.31 -11.52 5.37
C LEU A 342 -7.10 -10.86 6.04
N GLY A 343 -6.93 -10.95 7.36
CA GLY A 343 -5.86 -10.25 8.07
C GLY A 343 -4.47 -10.85 7.87
N ASN A 344 -4.35 -11.98 7.15
CA ASN A 344 -3.07 -12.60 6.88
C ASN A 344 -2.92 -13.09 5.44
N PHE A 345 -1.73 -12.97 4.87
CA PHE A 345 -1.46 -13.40 3.50
C PHE A 345 -1.69 -14.90 3.25
N TYR A 346 -1.37 -15.81 4.18
CA TYR A 346 -1.56 -17.25 3.90
C TYR A 346 -3.02 -17.66 3.81
N SER A 347 -3.91 -16.90 4.46
CA SER A 347 -5.31 -17.24 4.62
C SER A 347 -6.25 -16.32 3.86
N ALA A 348 -5.83 -15.12 3.46
CA ALA A 348 -6.72 -14.14 2.84
C ALA A 348 -7.50 -14.68 1.64
N GLY A 349 -6.87 -15.49 0.78
CA GLY A 349 -7.51 -16.10 -0.38
C GLY A 349 -8.64 -17.09 -0.06
N ARG A 350 -8.83 -17.48 1.20
CA ARG A 350 -9.89 -18.38 1.68
C ARG A 350 -11.24 -17.68 1.88
N ASP A 351 -11.22 -16.35 1.96
CA ASP A 351 -12.43 -15.54 1.98
C ASP A 351 -12.73 -15.03 0.54
N PRO A 352 -13.91 -15.31 -0.03
CA PRO A 352 -14.31 -14.77 -1.33
C PRO A 352 -14.21 -13.23 -1.46
N LEU A 353 -14.32 -12.49 -0.35
CA LEU A 353 -14.20 -11.02 -0.32
C LEU A 353 -12.79 -10.53 -0.70
N PHE A 354 -11.75 -11.35 -0.51
CA PHE A 354 -10.38 -11.03 -0.93
C PHE A 354 -10.32 -10.68 -2.43
N TYR A 355 -10.91 -11.51 -3.28
CA TYR A 355 -10.88 -11.32 -4.74
C TYR A 355 -11.66 -10.07 -5.16
N CYS A 356 -12.73 -9.74 -4.44
CA CYS A 356 -13.53 -8.53 -4.65
C CYS A 356 -12.78 -7.25 -4.20
N HIS A 357 -12.04 -7.33 -3.08
CA HIS A 357 -11.14 -6.28 -2.63
C HIS A 357 -10.02 -6.02 -3.66
N HIS A 358 -9.31 -7.08 -4.05
CA HIS A 358 -8.20 -7.01 -5.02
C HIS A 358 -8.68 -6.59 -6.41
N ALA A 359 -9.93 -6.86 -6.79
CA ALA A 359 -10.50 -6.30 -8.01
C ALA A 359 -10.58 -4.77 -7.96
N ASN A 360 -10.80 -4.13 -6.80
CA ASN A 360 -10.73 -2.67 -6.69
C ASN A 360 -9.29 -2.16 -6.61
N VAL A 361 -8.36 -2.92 -6.02
CA VAL A 361 -6.92 -2.62 -6.10
C VAL A 361 -6.47 -2.62 -7.57
N ASP A 362 -6.84 -3.64 -8.34
CA ASP A 362 -6.59 -3.71 -9.78
C ASP A 362 -7.23 -2.53 -10.54
N ARG A 363 -8.43 -2.12 -10.12
CA ARG A 363 -9.10 -0.90 -10.63
C ARG A 363 -8.28 0.35 -10.35
N MET A 364 -7.64 0.48 -9.19
CA MET A 364 -6.78 1.64 -8.88
C MET A 364 -5.65 1.77 -9.89
N TRP A 365 -5.01 0.66 -10.28
CA TRP A 365 -3.97 0.71 -11.32
C TRP A 365 -4.53 1.17 -12.66
N THR A 366 -5.70 0.66 -13.07
CA THR A 366 -6.38 1.09 -14.31
C THR A 366 -6.78 2.57 -14.26
N LEU A 367 -7.31 3.06 -13.13
CA LEU A 367 -7.62 4.48 -12.93
C LEU A 367 -6.38 5.34 -13.06
N TRP A 368 -5.31 4.98 -12.37
CA TRP A 368 -4.06 5.72 -12.38
C TRP A 368 -3.44 5.78 -13.79
N LYS A 369 -3.48 4.66 -14.52
CA LYS A 369 -2.92 4.56 -15.87
C LYS A 369 -3.72 5.35 -16.90
N TYR A 370 -5.06 5.28 -16.88
CA TYR A 370 -5.87 5.75 -18.00
C TYR A 370 -6.79 6.94 -17.69
N PHE A 371 -7.21 7.14 -16.44
CA PHE A 371 -8.30 8.05 -16.11
C PHE A 371 -7.87 9.27 -15.29
N LEU A 372 -6.82 9.15 -14.48
CA LEU A 372 -6.33 10.29 -13.73
C LEU A 372 -5.74 11.36 -14.68
N PRO A 373 -5.87 12.67 -14.39
CA PRO A 373 -5.30 13.72 -15.22
C PRO A 373 -3.77 13.68 -15.24
N SER A 374 -3.14 13.81 -16.41
CA SER A 374 -1.66 13.72 -16.56
C SER A 374 -0.90 14.86 -15.90
N ASN A 375 -1.57 15.99 -15.63
CA ASN A 375 -1.03 17.10 -14.85
C ASN A 375 -1.09 16.86 -13.33
N LYS A 376 -1.80 15.83 -12.87
CA LYS A 376 -1.97 15.50 -11.44
C LYS A 376 -1.11 14.32 -10.97
N VAL A 377 -0.70 13.43 -11.87
CA VAL A 377 0.09 12.22 -11.54
C VAL A 377 1.38 12.17 -12.36
N PRO A 378 2.45 11.52 -11.85
CA PRO A 378 3.71 11.39 -12.58
C PRO A 378 3.62 10.42 -13.77
N GLU A 379 4.76 10.14 -14.42
CA GLU A 379 4.87 9.12 -15.47
C GLU A 379 4.22 7.81 -15.04
N ARG A 380 3.48 7.18 -15.96
CA ARG A 380 2.56 6.08 -15.67
C ARG A 380 3.09 4.70 -15.99
N THR A 381 4.23 4.64 -16.66
CA THR A 381 4.71 3.41 -17.25
C THR A 381 6.08 3.04 -16.68
N ILE A 382 6.22 1.75 -16.36
CA ILE A 382 7.52 1.13 -16.09
C ILE A 382 7.91 0.41 -17.38
N THR A 383 8.97 0.90 -18.04
CA THR A 383 9.47 0.33 -19.31
C THR A 383 10.68 -0.58 -19.11
N GLU A 384 11.08 -0.80 -17.86
CA GLU A 384 12.26 -1.61 -17.54
C GLU A 384 12.08 -3.07 -17.98
N PRO A 385 13.05 -3.65 -18.70
CA PRO A 385 12.99 -5.06 -19.10
C PRO A 385 12.87 -6.03 -17.92
N ASP A 386 13.51 -5.72 -16.78
CA ASP A 386 13.45 -6.57 -15.58
C ASP A 386 12.02 -6.65 -15.01
N PHE A 387 11.29 -5.54 -15.06
CA PHE A 387 9.88 -5.51 -14.71
C PHE A 387 9.04 -6.25 -15.76
N LEU A 388 9.15 -5.86 -17.03
CA LEU A 388 8.31 -6.36 -18.12
C LEU A 388 8.48 -7.86 -18.40
N ASN A 389 9.69 -8.39 -18.24
CA ASN A 389 10.01 -9.79 -18.48
C ASN A 389 9.94 -10.65 -17.21
N THR A 390 9.54 -10.08 -16.07
CA THR A 390 9.20 -10.90 -14.90
C THR A 390 8.06 -11.85 -15.25
N SER A 391 8.16 -13.09 -14.79
CA SER A 391 7.19 -14.15 -15.11
C SER A 391 6.62 -14.85 -13.87
N PHE A 392 5.38 -15.32 -13.99
CA PHE A 392 4.66 -16.08 -12.97
C PHE A 392 4.06 -17.35 -13.57
N LEU A 393 3.72 -18.31 -12.71
CA LEU A 393 2.98 -19.51 -13.06
C LEU A 393 1.59 -19.51 -12.44
N PHE A 394 0.58 -19.81 -13.25
CA PHE A 394 -0.81 -19.98 -12.84
C PHE A 394 -1.44 -21.16 -13.59
N TYR A 395 -2.48 -21.75 -13.01
CA TYR A 395 -3.35 -22.68 -13.74
C TYR A 395 -4.51 -21.91 -14.39
N ASP A 396 -4.78 -22.19 -15.66
CA ASP A 396 -5.90 -21.59 -16.39
C ASP A 396 -7.25 -22.31 -16.12
N GLU A 397 -8.32 -21.87 -16.80
CA GLU A 397 -9.64 -22.49 -16.65
C GLU A 397 -9.73 -23.95 -17.13
N ASN A 398 -8.74 -24.42 -17.89
CA ASN A 398 -8.61 -25.78 -18.40
C ASN A 398 -7.72 -26.66 -17.51
N ALA A 399 -7.27 -26.15 -16.36
CA ALA A 399 -6.28 -26.79 -15.49
C ALA A 399 -4.93 -27.01 -16.21
N GLN A 400 -4.61 -26.19 -17.21
CA GLN A 400 -3.30 -26.14 -17.84
C GLN A 400 -2.39 -25.18 -17.06
N LEU A 401 -1.19 -25.63 -16.72
CA LEU A 401 -0.18 -24.77 -16.10
C LEU A 401 0.41 -23.85 -17.17
N VAL A 402 0.31 -22.54 -16.94
CA VAL A 402 0.73 -21.52 -17.89
C VAL A 402 1.73 -20.54 -17.27
N ARG A 403 2.70 -20.14 -18.09
CA ARG A 403 3.65 -19.08 -17.77
C ARG A 403 3.16 -17.76 -18.35
N VAL A 404 3.02 -16.75 -17.51
CA VAL A 404 2.64 -15.39 -17.90
C VAL A 404 3.79 -14.42 -17.66
N MET A 405 3.79 -13.30 -18.38
CA MET A 405 4.74 -12.21 -18.18
C MET A 405 4.03 -10.92 -17.80
N VAL A 406 4.73 -10.05 -17.07
CA VAL A 406 4.21 -8.73 -16.67
C VAL A 406 3.83 -7.87 -17.87
N LYS A 407 4.65 -7.87 -18.94
CA LYS A 407 4.40 -7.11 -20.17
C LYS A 407 3.03 -7.37 -20.81
N ASP A 408 2.46 -8.55 -20.57
CA ASP A 408 1.20 -8.98 -21.16
C ASP A 408 -0.01 -8.57 -20.30
N CYS A 409 0.16 -8.11 -19.05
CA CYS A 409 -0.93 -7.61 -18.20
C CYS A 409 -0.91 -6.11 -17.92
N VAL A 410 0.08 -5.37 -18.41
CA VAL A 410 0.14 -3.91 -18.21
C VAL A 410 -1.12 -3.21 -18.72
N ASP A 411 -1.81 -3.79 -19.70
CA ASP A 411 -3.07 -3.27 -20.26
C ASP A 411 -4.22 -4.25 -20.06
N ASN A 412 -5.10 -3.96 -19.10
CA ASN A 412 -6.28 -4.78 -18.82
C ASN A 412 -7.25 -4.88 -20.00
N LEU A 413 -7.29 -3.88 -20.90
CA LEU A 413 -8.15 -3.93 -22.08
C LEU A 413 -7.71 -5.03 -23.06
N ARG A 414 -6.40 -5.25 -23.20
CA ARG A 414 -5.86 -6.38 -23.98
C ARG A 414 -6.15 -7.73 -23.33
N MET A 415 -6.36 -7.75 -22.02
CA MET A 415 -6.80 -8.94 -21.28
C MET A 415 -8.33 -9.17 -21.38
N GLY A 416 -9.07 -8.27 -22.03
CA GLY A 416 -10.50 -8.44 -22.30
C GLY A 416 -11.43 -8.08 -21.14
N TYR A 417 -10.97 -7.26 -20.20
CA TYR A 417 -11.84 -6.72 -19.15
C TYR A 417 -11.59 -5.24 -18.86
N ASP A 418 -12.63 -4.59 -18.34
CA ASP A 418 -12.67 -3.22 -17.85
C ASP A 418 -13.57 -3.14 -16.61
N PHE A 419 -13.75 -1.94 -16.06
CA PHE A 419 -14.53 -1.69 -14.84
C PHE A 419 -15.73 -0.78 -15.09
N GLU A 420 -16.83 -1.00 -14.36
CA GLU A 420 -17.96 -0.07 -14.33
C GLU A 420 -17.47 1.35 -13.98
N ARG A 421 -17.93 2.35 -14.75
CA ARG A 421 -17.60 3.75 -14.50
C ARG A 421 -18.43 4.27 -13.34
N ILE A 422 -17.76 4.78 -12.33
CA ILE A 422 -18.35 5.34 -11.12
C ILE A 422 -17.62 6.64 -10.79
N ASP A 423 -18.36 7.59 -10.22
CA ASP A 423 -17.85 8.84 -9.69
C ASP A 423 -16.70 8.60 -8.70
N LEU A 424 -15.68 9.47 -8.80
CA LEU A 424 -14.46 9.45 -7.98
C LEU A 424 -14.50 10.67 -7.03
N PRO A 425 -15.26 10.64 -5.94
CA PRO A 425 -15.44 11.78 -5.05
C PRO A 425 -14.15 12.25 -4.37
N TRP A 426 -13.10 11.43 -4.40
CA TRP A 426 -11.77 11.73 -3.87
C TRP A 426 -10.84 12.45 -4.85
N LEU A 427 -11.18 12.55 -6.16
CA LEU A 427 -10.25 13.05 -7.20
C LEU A 427 -9.82 14.52 -6.99
N ASP A 428 -10.72 15.32 -6.46
CA ASP A 428 -10.52 16.76 -6.17
C ASP A 428 -10.70 17.05 -4.68
N TYR A 429 -10.57 16.03 -3.82
CA TYR A 429 -10.77 16.19 -2.38
C TYR A 429 -9.58 16.90 -1.74
N ARG A 430 -9.76 18.15 -1.34
CA ARG A 430 -8.76 18.94 -0.60
C ARG A 430 -9.20 19.14 0.85
N PRO A 431 -8.39 18.70 1.83
CA PRO A 431 -8.72 18.92 3.22
C PRO A 431 -8.51 20.40 3.66
N PRO A 432 -9.20 20.88 4.71
CA PRO A 432 -9.09 22.25 5.21
C PRO A 432 -7.69 22.58 5.82
N PRO A 433 -7.25 23.87 5.75
CA PRO A 433 -6.01 24.35 6.37
C PRO A 433 -6.08 24.47 7.91
N GLN A 434 -4.96 24.25 8.60
CA GLN A 434 -4.77 24.50 10.06
C GLN A 434 -3.32 24.97 10.35
N THR A 435 -3.06 25.67 11.48
CA THR A 435 -1.73 26.25 11.88
C THR A 435 -0.82 25.22 12.62
N ALA A 436 0.21 25.51 13.47
CA ALA A 436 1.13 24.50 14.16
C ALA A 436 1.06 24.16 15.74
N GLY A 437 1.34 22.89 16.13
CA GLY A 437 1.61 22.30 17.51
C GLY A 437 2.89 21.41 17.55
N LEU A 438 3.33 20.68 18.61
CA LEU A 438 4.76 20.30 18.96
C LEU A 438 5.61 19.37 18.02
N ARG A 439 6.97 19.53 18.01
CA ARG A 439 7.76 19.64 16.76
C ARG A 439 9.11 18.89 16.54
N VAL A 440 9.31 18.26 15.37
CA VAL A 440 10.65 18.05 14.74
C VAL A 440 10.83 19.04 13.59
N LEU A 441 11.72 20.02 13.76
CA LEU A 441 12.01 21.02 12.72
C LEU A 441 12.96 20.44 11.68
N ILE A 442 12.51 20.38 10.44
CA ILE A 442 13.32 19.97 9.28
C ILE A 442 13.53 21.18 8.38
N PRO A 443 14.80 21.54 8.05
CA PRO A 443 15.08 22.60 7.10
C PRO A 443 14.49 22.28 5.72
N LYS A 444 13.82 23.25 5.11
CA LYS A 444 13.46 23.19 3.69
C LYS A 444 14.72 23.37 2.84
N THR A 445 14.69 22.92 1.60
CA THR A 445 15.80 23.17 0.68
C THR A 445 15.83 24.61 0.19
N ARG A 446 14.66 25.27 0.13
CA ARG A 446 14.51 26.70 -0.19
C ARG A 446 13.15 27.27 0.27
N LYS A 447 13.05 28.60 0.36
CA LYS A 447 11.77 29.30 0.59
C LYS A 447 10.85 29.22 -0.64
N GLY A 448 9.55 29.30 -0.39
CA GLY A 448 8.47 29.26 -1.36
C GLY A 448 7.80 27.88 -1.54
N VAL A 449 6.92 27.78 -2.53
CA VAL A 449 6.25 26.54 -2.97
C VAL A 449 7.24 25.68 -3.77
N ALA A 450 8.29 25.22 -3.10
CA ALA A 450 9.29 24.35 -3.69
C ALA A 450 8.68 22.96 -3.97
N ASP A 451 9.00 22.39 -5.13
CA ASP A 451 8.67 21.00 -5.41
C ASP A 451 9.66 20.13 -4.64
N GLU A 452 9.25 19.72 -3.44
CA GLU A 452 10.09 19.02 -2.46
C GLU A 452 9.47 17.69 -2.06
N LEU A 453 10.32 16.75 -1.64
CA LEU A 453 9.95 15.45 -1.12
C LEU A 453 10.39 15.32 0.34
N LEU A 454 9.47 14.95 1.21
CA LEU A 454 9.79 14.41 2.53
C LEU A 454 10.25 12.96 2.35
N VAL A 455 11.47 12.66 2.75
CA VAL A 455 12.04 11.31 2.73
C VAL A 455 12.17 10.81 4.16
N ILE A 456 11.52 9.69 4.45
CA ILE A 456 11.70 8.96 5.70
C ILE A 456 12.58 7.76 5.36
N GLU A 457 13.82 7.80 5.84
CA GLU A 457 14.89 6.88 5.49
C GLU A 457 15.09 5.80 6.56
N ASP A 458 15.55 4.64 6.09
CA ASP A 458 15.93 3.50 6.91
C ASP A 458 14.85 3.11 7.93
N ILE A 459 13.60 3.09 7.48
CA ILE A 459 12.45 2.59 8.23
C ILE A 459 12.67 1.11 8.45
N THR A 460 13.16 0.76 9.64
CA THR A 460 13.45 -0.60 10.05
C THR A 460 12.32 -1.12 10.91
N VAL A 461 11.73 -2.23 10.49
CA VAL A 461 10.46 -2.74 11.02
C VAL A 461 10.54 -4.22 11.34
N ASP A 462 9.84 -4.65 12.39
CA ASP A 462 9.57 -6.08 12.62
C ASP A 462 8.52 -6.59 11.63
N THR A 463 8.99 -7.37 10.65
CA THR A 463 8.15 -7.92 9.58
C THR A 463 7.17 -8.97 10.05
N THR A 464 7.26 -9.43 11.30
CA THR A 464 6.27 -10.36 11.87
C THR A 464 5.06 -9.67 12.46
N LYS A 465 5.08 -8.34 12.53
CA LYS A 465 4.03 -7.56 13.16
C LYS A 465 3.33 -6.68 12.13
N PHE A 466 2.02 -6.52 12.34
CA PHE A 466 1.29 -5.43 11.70
C PHE A 466 1.77 -4.11 12.30
N LEU A 467 2.23 -3.19 11.46
CA LEU A 467 2.80 -1.90 11.86
C LEU A 467 2.18 -0.78 11.05
N LYS A 468 1.92 0.36 11.69
CA LYS A 468 1.41 1.56 11.04
C LYS A 468 1.82 2.83 11.76
N PHE A 469 2.20 3.84 10.99
CA PHE A 469 2.28 5.22 11.47
C PHE A 469 1.83 6.22 10.39
N ASP A 470 1.29 7.34 10.84
CA ASP A 470 0.91 8.47 9.98
C ASP A 470 1.94 9.59 10.06
N VAL A 471 2.03 10.36 8.99
CA VAL A 471 2.96 11.47 8.84
C VAL A 471 2.15 12.73 8.63
N PHE A 472 2.37 13.70 9.51
CA PHE A 472 1.81 15.03 9.38
C PHE A 472 2.92 16.06 9.26
N VAL A 473 2.63 17.17 8.60
CA VAL A 473 3.52 18.32 8.49
C VAL A 473 2.79 19.53 9.06
N ASN A 474 3.40 20.22 10.02
CA ASN A 474 2.85 21.42 10.66
C ASN A 474 1.42 21.24 11.26
N ASP A 475 1.06 20.09 11.83
CA ASP A 475 -0.25 19.89 12.48
C ASP A 475 -0.31 20.56 13.90
N GLU A 476 -1.39 21.28 14.27
CA GLU A 476 -1.66 21.70 15.68
C GLU A 476 -2.66 20.84 16.39
N ASP A 477 -3.49 20.14 15.64
CA ASP A 477 -4.63 19.54 16.27
C ASP A 477 -4.17 18.29 17.00
N ASP A 478 -4.39 18.29 18.31
CA ASP A 478 -4.12 17.14 19.16
C ASP A 478 -5.01 15.94 18.79
N ASN A 479 -6.10 16.16 18.03
CA ASN A 479 -6.95 15.08 17.51
C ASN A 479 -6.30 14.37 16.32
N VAL A 480 -5.38 13.49 16.63
CA VAL A 480 -4.72 12.63 15.64
C VAL A 480 -5.69 11.68 14.93
N GLU A 481 -6.95 11.50 15.35
CA GLU A 481 -7.90 10.59 14.68
C GLU A 481 -8.58 11.18 13.43
N GLU A 482 -8.35 12.47 13.15
CA GLU A 482 -8.82 13.18 11.97
C GLU A 482 -7.68 13.32 10.95
N LEU A 483 -7.85 12.71 9.78
CA LEU A 483 -6.85 12.71 8.70
C LEU A 483 -7.19 13.69 7.59
N ASP A 484 -8.42 14.18 7.55
CA ASP A 484 -8.92 15.20 6.64
C ASP A 484 -8.41 16.59 7.00
N LYS A 485 -7.08 16.71 7.11
CA LYS A 485 -6.34 17.93 7.40
C LYS A 485 -5.29 18.14 6.33
N ALA A 486 -5.07 19.39 5.93
CA ALA A 486 -4.01 19.71 4.96
C ALA A 486 -2.63 19.23 5.46
N ALA A 487 -2.44 19.19 6.78
CA ALA A 487 -1.26 18.71 7.47
C ALA A 487 -0.95 17.22 7.22
N TYR A 488 -1.93 16.38 6.95
CA TYR A 488 -1.68 14.95 6.71
C TYR A 488 -0.91 14.76 5.41
N ALA A 489 0.30 14.22 5.49
CA ALA A 489 1.22 14.03 4.36
C ALA A 489 1.19 12.59 3.81
N GLY A 490 0.79 11.61 4.62
CA GLY A 490 0.63 10.22 4.20
C GLY A 490 0.83 9.22 5.33
N THR A 491 0.81 7.94 4.96
CA THR A 491 0.95 6.80 5.88
C THR A 491 2.05 5.85 5.43
N TYR A 492 2.64 5.18 6.40
CA TYR A 492 3.32 3.91 6.22
C TYR A 492 2.58 2.82 6.99
N ALA A 493 2.18 1.75 6.31
CA ALA A 493 1.69 0.54 6.95
C ALA A 493 2.26 -0.71 6.27
N GLN A 494 2.40 -1.79 7.02
CA GLN A 494 2.69 -3.11 6.47
C GLN A 494 1.92 -4.17 7.25
N VAL A 495 1.50 -5.21 6.55
CA VAL A 495 1.07 -6.46 7.18
C VAL A 495 2.28 -7.41 7.37
N PRO A 496 2.16 -8.39 8.27
CA PRO A 496 3.21 -9.37 8.49
C PRO A 496 3.67 -10.05 7.20
N HIS A 497 4.98 -10.12 6.97
CA HIS A 497 5.60 -10.76 5.81
C HIS A 497 6.94 -11.43 6.14
N LYS A 498 7.41 -12.33 5.26
CA LYS A 498 8.61 -13.13 5.52
C LYS A 498 9.88 -12.36 5.15
N THR A 499 10.84 -12.31 6.06
CA THR A 499 12.22 -11.90 5.78
C THR A 499 13.21 -12.82 6.48
N ASN A 500 14.45 -12.89 5.97
CA ASN A 500 15.50 -13.74 6.53
C ASN A 500 15.86 -13.39 7.99
N ASN A 501 15.74 -12.12 8.39
CA ASN A 501 16.19 -11.64 9.69
C ASN A 501 15.04 -11.14 10.58
N LYS A 502 13.77 -11.42 10.21
CA LYS A 502 12.54 -10.86 10.82
C LYS A 502 12.46 -9.32 10.79
N THR A 503 13.44 -8.65 10.20
CA THR A 503 13.50 -7.21 10.02
C THR A 503 13.67 -6.86 8.54
N ALA A 504 12.94 -5.84 8.10
CA ALA A 504 13.11 -5.19 6.81
C ALA A 504 13.48 -3.73 7.02
N THR A 505 14.29 -3.18 6.13
CA THR A 505 14.62 -1.75 6.11
C THR A 505 14.20 -1.18 4.76
N THR A 506 13.36 -0.15 4.77
CA THR A 506 12.88 0.51 3.55
C THR A 506 12.86 2.03 3.72
N SER A 507 12.39 2.75 2.70
CA SER A 507 12.23 4.20 2.75
C SER A 507 11.03 4.64 1.93
N ILE A 508 10.30 5.63 2.44
CA ILE A 508 9.18 6.24 1.72
C ILE A 508 9.47 7.70 1.37
N ARG A 509 8.78 8.17 0.33
CA ARG A 509 8.81 9.55 -0.12
C ARG A 509 7.39 10.08 -0.17
N LEU A 510 7.17 11.28 0.37
CA LEU A 510 5.89 11.97 0.38
C LEU A 510 6.10 13.35 -0.26
N LYS A 511 5.30 13.67 -1.28
CA LYS A 511 5.40 14.95 -1.99
C LYS A 511 4.77 16.07 -1.18
N LEU A 512 5.48 17.18 -1.02
CA LEU A 512 5.05 18.28 -0.15
C LEU A 512 4.45 19.47 -0.90
N LYS A 513 4.58 19.53 -2.23
CA LYS A 513 4.19 20.71 -3.01
C LYS A 513 2.75 21.18 -2.72
N GLU A 514 1.76 20.30 -2.85
CA GLU A 514 0.36 20.65 -2.59
C GLU A 514 0.11 20.93 -1.10
N LEU A 515 0.82 20.24 -0.19
CA LEU A 515 0.77 20.55 1.24
C LEU A 515 1.19 21.99 1.53
N TYR A 516 2.27 22.46 0.92
CA TYR A 516 2.74 23.84 1.09
C TYR A 516 1.78 24.88 0.52
N GLU A 517 1.12 24.56 -0.59
CA GLU A 517 0.08 25.41 -1.18
C GLU A 517 -1.13 25.53 -0.24
N ASP A 518 -1.52 24.43 0.41
CA ASP A 518 -2.72 24.38 1.26
C ASP A 518 -2.47 24.93 2.69
N MET A 519 -1.21 25.00 3.16
CA MET A 519 -0.88 25.27 4.58
C MET A 519 -0.21 26.62 4.88
N ASP A 520 -0.07 27.54 3.93
CA ASP A 520 0.59 28.86 4.12
C ASP A 520 1.97 28.79 4.80
N VAL A 521 2.73 27.73 4.53
CA VAL A 521 4.07 27.46 5.10
C VAL A 521 5.17 27.51 4.03
N ALA A 522 4.86 28.18 2.92
CA ALA A 522 5.77 28.36 1.81
C ALA A 522 7.00 29.20 2.22
N ASP A 523 6.81 30.26 3.01
CA ASP A 523 7.86 31.21 3.36
C ASP A 523 8.70 30.82 4.59
N ASP A 524 8.31 29.75 5.27
CA ASP A 524 9.04 29.19 6.40
C ASP A 524 10.39 28.62 5.96
N ASP A 525 11.41 28.70 6.81
CA ASP A 525 12.74 28.11 6.58
C ASP A 525 12.78 26.62 6.97
N THR A 526 11.86 26.20 7.82
CA THR A 526 11.76 24.85 8.39
C THR A 526 10.30 24.45 8.47
N VAL A 527 10.00 23.17 8.24
CA VAL A 527 8.69 22.61 8.54
C VAL A 527 8.79 21.63 9.70
N LEU A 528 7.71 21.53 10.46
CA LEU A 528 7.51 20.51 11.45
C LEU A 528 7.07 19.21 10.76
N VAL A 529 7.76 18.09 10.99
CA VAL A 529 7.21 16.74 10.73
C VAL A 529 6.80 16.02 12.03
N THR A 530 5.56 15.53 12.08
CA THR A 530 4.99 14.74 13.17
C THR A 530 4.74 13.31 12.70
N LEU A 531 5.22 12.34 13.46
CA LEU A 531 4.96 10.92 13.21
C LEU A 531 4.04 10.37 14.30
N VAL A 532 2.91 9.79 13.90
CA VAL A 532 1.91 9.26 14.82
C VAL A 532 1.84 7.74 14.67
N PRO A 533 2.45 6.96 15.57
CA PRO A 533 2.28 5.52 15.60
C PRO A 533 0.82 5.15 15.87
N ARG A 534 0.28 4.22 15.09
CA ARG A 534 -1.10 3.72 15.24
C ARG A 534 -1.13 2.30 15.79
N HIS A 535 -0.21 1.46 15.35
CA HIS A 535 -0.12 0.07 15.75
C HIS A 535 1.33 -0.37 15.89
N GLU A 536 1.65 -1.07 16.99
CA GLU A 536 2.97 -1.64 17.31
C GLU A 536 4.14 -0.65 17.12
N GLY A 537 3.94 0.63 17.48
CA GLY A 537 4.91 1.72 17.24
C GLY A 537 6.33 1.48 17.77
N ASP A 538 6.49 0.68 18.82
CA ASP A 538 7.79 0.30 19.39
C ASP A 538 8.61 -0.62 18.45
N GLY A 539 7.95 -1.23 17.46
CA GLY A 539 8.54 -2.10 16.44
C GLY A 539 9.10 -1.37 15.22
N VAL A 540 9.11 -0.02 15.21
CA VAL A 540 9.61 0.81 14.11
C VAL A 540 10.80 1.65 14.58
N THR A 541 11.91 1.58 13.84
CA THR A 541 13.05 2.50 13.97
C THR A 541 13.19 3.30 12.67
N ILE A 542 13.45 4.60 12.78
CA ILE A 542 13.66 5.48 11.63
C ILE A 542 15.08 6.00 11.69
N GLY A 543 15.89 5.71 10.66
CA GLY A 543 17.29 6.14 10.61
C GLY A 543 17.45 7.60 10.22
N GLY A 544 16.51 8.19 9.48
CA GLY A 544 16.55 9.61 9.14
C GLY A 544 15.25 10.17 8.58
N ILE A 545 15.09 11.49 8.72
CA ILE A 545 14.03 12.25 8.05
C ILE A 545 14.67 13.48 7.43
N LYS A 546 14.43 13.71 6.14
CA LYS A 546 14.96 14.88 5.43
C LYS A 546 14.01 15.37 4.35
N ILE A 547 14.21 16.62 3.93
CA ILE A 547 13.55 17.20 2.77
C ILE A 547 14.58 17.35 1.66
N ILE A 548 14.23 16.91 0.45
CA ILE A 548 15.06 17.05 -0.75
C ILE A 548 14.25 17.74 -1.86
N GLU A 549 14.94 18.40 -2.79
CA GLU A 549 14.28 18.86 -4.02
C GLU A 549 13.76 17.66 -4.81
N ASN A 550 12.54 17.75 -5.33
CA ASN A 550 11.98 16.74 -6.22
C ASN A 550 12.79 16.73 -7.53
N PRO A 551 13.46 15.63 -7.88
CA PRO A 551 14.30 15.58 -9.08
C PRO A 551 13.45 15.85 -10.32
N THR A 552 13.70 16.96 -11.02
CA THR A 552 12.99 17.24 -12.26
C THR A 552 13.37 16.17 -13.30
N PRO A 553 12.41 15.53 -14.00
CA PRO A 553 12.75 14.60 -15.06
C PRO A 553 13.64 15.31 -16.08
N ALA A 554 14.77 14.69 -16.42
CA ALA A 554 15.70 15.25 -17.40
C ALA A 554 14.94 15.53 -18.69
N LYS A 555 14.99 16.77 -19.18
CA LYS A 555 14.43 17.11 -20.50
C LYS A 555 15.04 16.15 -21.53
N PRO A 556 14.25 15.48 -22.37
CA PRO A 556 14.82 14.68 -23.45
C PRO A 556 15.74 15.57 -24.27
N ALA A 557 16.97 15.09 -24.48
CA ALA A 557 17.95 15.79 -25.29
C ALA A 557 17.28 16.10 -26.63
N LYS A 558 17.21 17.39 -26.98
CA LYS A 558 16.77 17.81 -28.31
C LYS A 558 17.63 17.04 -29.31
N SER A 559 17.03 16.17 -30.11
CA SER A 559 17.67 15.61 -31.29
C SER A 559 18.03 16.79 -32.18
N SER A 560 19.31 17.14 -32.19
CA SER A 560 19.85 18.09 -33.15
C SER A 560 19.80 17.44 -34.53
N GLY A 561 18.97 18.02 -35.40
CA GLY A 561 19.10 18.10 -36.86
C GLY A 561 19.51 16.85 -37.60
#